data_AF-A0A7W0VHY2-F1
#
_entry.id   AF-A0A7W0VHY2-F1
#
_cell.length_a   1.000
_cell.length_b   1.000
_cell.length_c   1.000
_cell.angle_alpha   90.00
_cell.angle_beta   90.00
_cell.angle_gamma   90.00
#
_symmetry.space_group_name_H-M   'P 1'
#
loop_
_entity.id
_entity.type
_entity.pdbx_description
1 polymer ?
#
loop_
_entity_poly.entity_id
_entity_poly.type
_entity_poly.pdbx_seq_one_letter_code
_entity_poly.pdbx_strand_id
1 'polypeptide(L)'
;YGLAATAYAILTLHEPFGEGAALHILARQTLDQPPERPSFYAPELAPADDIILAALHRDPARRPASAGEFSRALSAALSIVAPSPRPSRRAEDPRASRPASGGANQQTRGVVFRSVTRVLGIHQAARFRDAIDGEDPQLAQVLFDTAPLAWVPTAMFSRLLAAAPRHLAIDGKQLARDVARAAVRSSFRNFFPSSAATLMPERTLSAIRNVWGRYQSWGSISSMPVSATEAMVRMTGSLRNLELCAWSDAMIEQLVVLSGGRNAKVDHVECEALGAEACRFRVRWDSAPE
;
A
#
# COMPACT_ATOMS: atom_id res chain seq x y z
N TYR A 1 -6.27 -24.11 -15.74
CA TYR A 1 -6.78 -24.28 -14.36
C TYR A 1 -6.37 -23.13 -13.45
N GLY A 2 -5.09 -23.00 -13.04
CA GLY A 2 -4.65 -21.92 -12.13
C GLY A 2 -5.05 -20.51 -12.56
N LEU A 3 -4.84 -20.17 -13.84
CA LEU A 3 -5.27 -18.89 -14.41
C LEU A 3 -6.77 -18.63 -14.28
N ALA A 4 -7.61 -19.66 -14.44
CA ALA A 4 -9.06 -19.54 -14.31
C ALA A 4 -9.49 -19.33 -12.86
N ALA A 5 -8.85 -20.02 -11.91
CA ALA A 5 -9.08 -19.81 -10.48
C ALA A 5 -8.68 -18.40 -10.05
N THR A 6 -7.55 -17.88 -10.54
CA THR A 6 -7.14 -16.49 -10.32
C THR A 6 -8.12 -15.50 -10.95
N ALA A 7 -8.56 -15.72 -12.19
CA ALA A 7 -9.54 -14.86 -12.85
C ALA A 7 -10.87 -14.84 -12.10
N TYR A 8 -11.37 -16.00 -11.67
CA TYR A 8 -12.55 -16.12 -10.82
C TYR A 8 -12.40 -15.25 -9.57
N ALA A 9 -11.34 -15.48 -8.78
CA ALA A 9 -11.11 -14.76 -7.53
C ALA A 9 -10.96 -13.24 -7.70
N ILE A 10 -10.34 -12.78 -8.79
CA ILE A 10 -10.23 -11.34 -9.07
C ILE A 10 -11.60 -10.74 -9.41
N LEU A 11 -12.41 -11.45 -10.20
CA LEU A 11 -13.69 -10.95 -10.69
C LEU A 11 -14.78 -11.00 -9.62
N THR A 12 -14.80 -12.03 -8.79
CA THR A 12 -15.84 -12.25 -7.76
C THR A 12 -15.41 -11.84 -6.36
N LEU A 13 -14.10 -11.68 -6.11
CA LEU A 13 -13.50 -11.53 -4.78
C LEU A 13 -13.70 -12.76 -3.86
N HIS A 14 -13.98 -13.93 -4.42
CA HIS A 14 -14.19 -15.20 -3.70
C HIS A 14 -13.38 -16.33 -4.35
N GLU A 15 -12.91 -17.33 -3.59
CA GLU A 15 -12.33 -18.53 -4.20
C GLU A 15 -13.41 -19.39 -4.89
N PRO A 16 -13.12 -19.99 -6.06
CA PRO A 16 -14.11 -20.78 -6.79
C PRO A 16 -14.67 -21.95 -5.96
N PHE A 17 -13.84 -22.59 -5.14
CA PHE A 17 -14.26 -23.71 -4.30
C PHE A 17 -14.39 -23.32 -2.83
N GLY A 18 -14.66 -22.04 -2.54
CA GLY A 18 -14.83 -21.48 -1.20
C GLY A 18 -13.61 -21.57 -0.29
N GLU A 19 -13.75 -21.00 0.91
CA GLU A 19 -12.70 -20.97 1.95
C GLU A 19 -12.67 -22.27 2.79
N GLY A 20 -11.56 -22.50 3.49
CA GLY A 20 -11.42 -23.57 4.50
C GLY A 20 -10.11 -24.34 4.42
N ALA A 21 -10.03 -25.42 5.20
CA ALA A 21 -8.86 -26.31 5.20
C ALA A 21 -8.62 -26.92 3.81
N ALA A 22 -7.35 -27.09 3.43
CA ALA A 22 -6.97 -27.58 2.09
C ALA A 22 -7.64 -28.91 1.70
N LEU A 23 -7.86 -29.82 2.66
CA LEU A 23 -8.57 -31.08 2.42
C LEU A 23 -10.04 -30.88 2.03
N HIS A 24 -10.74 -29.87 2.58
CA HIS A 24 -12.12 -29.57 2.20
C HIS A 24 -12.19 -28.95 0.79
N ILE A 25 -11.21 -28.10 0.43
CA ILE A 25 -11.11 -27.54 -0.92
C ILE A 25 -10.87 -28.66 -1.95
N LEU A 26 -9.93 -29.57 -1.66
CA LEU A 26 -9.68 -30.75 -2.49
C LEU A 26 -10.91 -31.66 -2.60
N ALA A 27 -11.65 -31.86 -1.50
CA ALA A 27 -12.88 -32.64 -1.51
C ALA A 27 -13.93 -32.01 -2.43
N ARG A 28 -14.19 -30.70 -2.33
CA ARG A 28 -15.12 -29.98 -3.23
C ARG A 28 -14.71 -30.09 -4.70
N GLN A 29 -13.42 -29.95 -4.97
CA GLN A 29 -12.87 -30.11 -6.32
C GLN A 29 -13.00 -31.55 -6.86
N THR A 30 -12.99 -32.56 -5.99
CA THR A 30 -13.01 -33.99 -6.36
C THR A 30 -14.42 -34.57 -6.41
N LEU A 31 -15.37 -33.98 -5.67
CA LEU A 31 -16.78 -34.41 -5.62
C LEU A 31 -17.64 -33.78 -6.71
N ASP A 32 -17.03 -33.20 -7.74
CA ASP A 32 -17.68 -32.53 -8.87
C ASP A 32 -18.74 -31.49 -8.45
N GLN A 33 -18.54 -30.85 -7.29
CA GLN A 33 -19.35 -29.69 -6.90
C GLN A 33 -18.88 -28.51 -7.75
N PRO A 34 -19.71 -28.00 -8.68
CA PRO A 34 -19.31 -26.87 -9.49
C PRO A 34 -19.15 -25.64 -8.59
N PRO A 35 -18.19 -24.76 -8.88
CA PRO A 35 -18.11 -23.46 -8.21
C PRO A 35 -19.37 -22.65 -8.54
N GLU A 36 -19.76 -21.74 -7.63
CA GLU A 36 -20.87 -20.81 -7.90
C GLU A 36 -20.57 -19.96 -9.13
N ARG A 37 -21.62 -19.55 -9.84
CA ARG A 37 -21.45 -18.71 -11.05
C ARG A 37 -20.89 -17.34 -10.67
N PRO A 38 -19.94 -16.76 -11.43
CA PRO A 38 -19.54 -15.36 -11.25
C PRO A 38 -20.71 -14.38 -11.17
N SER A 39 -21.75 -14.58 -11.98
CA SER A 39 -22.99 -13.78 -11.96
C SER A 39 -23.80 -13.84 -10.67
N PHE A 40 -23.59 -14.85 -9.84
CA PHE A 40 -24.19 -14.92 -8.50
C PHE A 40 -23.70 -13.77 -7.61
N TYR A 41 -22.43 -13.39 -7.74
CA TYR A 41 -21.82 -12.30 -6.96
C TYR A 41 -21.95 -10.93 -7.63
N ALA A 42 -21.87 -10.90 -8.96
CA ALA A 42 -21.94 -9.68 -9.76
C ALA A 42 -22.72 -9.97 -11.06
N PRO A 43 -24.03 -9.64 -11.15
CA PRO A 43 -24.88 -10.00 -12.28
C PRO A 43 -24.32 -9.59 -13.65
N GLU A 44 -23.56 -8.49 -13.72
CA GLU A 44 -22.89 -8.03 -14.93
C GLU A 44 -21.85 -9.01 -15.50
N LEU A 45 -21.37 -9.97 -14.70
CA LEU A 45 -20.43 -11.01 -15.12
C LEU A 45 -21.08 -12.21 -15.80
N ALA A 46 -22.41 -12.24 -15.97
CA ALA A 46 -23.11 -13.34 -16.64
C ALA A 46 -22.49 -13.78 -17.98
N PRO A 47 -21.97 -12.88 -18.87
CA PRO A 47 -21.32 -13.31 -20.10
C PRO A 47 -20.06 -14.16 -19.90
N ALA A 48 -19.44 -14.13 -18.71
CA ALA A 48 -18.22 -14.85 -18.38
C ALA A 48 -18.45 -16.19 -17.66
N ASP A 49 -19.68 -16.49 -17.23
CA ASP A 49 -20.00 -17.66 -16.39
C ASP A 49 -19.51 -18.96 -17.03
N ASP A 50 -20.02 -19.30 -18.21
CA ASP A 50 -19.74 -20.59 -18.84
C ASP A 50 -18.25 -20.75 -19.21
N ILE A 51 -17.58 -19.65 -19.56
CA ILE A 51 -16.16 -19.64 -19.91
C ILE A 51 -15.31 -19.96 -18.68
N ILE A 52 -15.62 -19.33 -17.54
CA ILE A 52 -14.89 -19.55 -16.28
C ILE A 52 -15.20 -20.94 -15.74
N LEU A 53 -16.46 -21.38 -15.76
CA LEU A 53 -16.86 -22.72 -15.32
C LEU A 53 -16.22 -23.82 -16.17
N ALA A 54 -16.20 -23.68 -17.50
CA ALA A 54 -15.51 -24.63 -18.38
C ALA A 54 -14.01 -24.70 -18.09
N ALA A 55 -13.36 -23.56 -17.84
CA ALA A 55 -11.93 -23.52 -17.52
C ALA A 55 -11.58 -24.07 -16.13
N LEU A 56 -12.56 -24.11 -15.22
CA LEU A 56 -12.48 -24.72 -13.88
C LEU A 56 -12.98 -26.17 -13.84
N HIS A 57 -13.47 -26.72 -14.97
CA HIS A 57 -13.99 -28.08 -15.03
C HIS A 57 -12.92 -29.11 -14.61
N ARG A 58 -13.30 -30.20 -13.94
CA ARG A 58 -12.35 -31.24 -13.51
C ARG A 58 -11.74 -32.01 -14.67
N ASP A 59 -12.58 -32.49 -15.58
CA ASP A 59 -12.15 -33.13 -16.82
C ASP A 59 -11.39 -32.14 -17.71
N PRO A 60 -10.09 -32.38 -18.01
CA PRO A 60 -9.30 -31.53 -18.89
C PRO A 60 -9.86 -31.39 -20.30
N ALA A 61 -10.57 -32.41 -20.82
CA ALA A 61 -11.12 -32.39 -22.18
C ALA A 61 -12.27 -31.37 -22.34
N ARG A 62 -12.89 -30.96 -21.23
CA ARG A 62 -13.94 -29.92 -21.21
C ARG A 62 -13.40 -28.50 -21.00
N ARG A 63 -12.08 -28.35 -20.84
CA ARG A 63 -11.42 -27.06 -20.65
C ARG A 63 -11.02 -26.45 -22.00
N PRO A 64 -10.78 -25.14 -22.06
CA PRO A 64 -10.04 -24.55 -23.18
C PRO A 64 -8.70 -25.26 -23.38
N ALA A 65 -8.31 -25.50 -24.63
CA ALA A 65 -7.10 -26.24 -24.97
C ALA A 65 -5.82 -25.52 -24.53
N SER A 66 -5.88 -24.21 -24.34
CA SER A 66 -4.76 -23.40 -23.85
C SER A 66 -5.19 -22.21 -22.99
N ALA A 67 -4.23 -21.67 -22.22
CA ALA A 67 -4.42 -20.43 -21.47
C ALA A 67 -4.72 -19.22 -22.39
N GLY A 68 -4.12 -19.17 -23.58
CA GLY A 68 -4.37 -18.10 -24.55
C GLY A 68 -5.78 -18.14 -25.12
N GLU A 69 -6.32 -19.33 -25.35
CA GLU A 69 -7.72 -19.51 -25.76
C GLU A 69 -8.69 -19.05 -24.66
N PHE A 70 -8.47 -19.50 -23.42
CA PHE A 70 -9.23 -19.02 -22.25
C PHE A 70 -9.20 -17.49 -22.13
N SER A 71 -8.00 -16.88 -22.22
CA SER A 71 -7.85 -15.44 -22.10
C SER A 71 -8.61 -14.68 -23.19
N ARG A 72 -8.55 -15.13 -24.44
CA ARG A 72 -9.28 -14.48 -25.55
C ARG A 72 -10.79 -14.59 -25.37
N ALA A 73 -11.28 -15.78 -25.01
CA ALA A 73 -12.70 -16.01 -24.76
C ALA A 73 -13.21 -15.12 -23.61
N LEU A 74 -12.48 -15.09 -22.49
CA LEU A 74 -12.83 -14.26 -21.34
C LEU A 74 -12.79 -12.77 -21.67
N SER A 75 -11.75 -12.29 -22.38
CA SER A 75 -11.66 -10.89 -22.80
C SER A 75 -12.81 -10.50 -23.74
N ALA A 76 -13.21 -11.38 -24.66
CA ALA A 76 -14.35 -11.14 -25.53
C ALA A 76 -15.66 -11.03 -24.74
N ALA A 77 -15.90 -11.94 -23.79
CA ALA A 77 -17.07 -11.87 -22.91
C ALA A 77 -17.10 -10.59 -22.05
N LEU A 78 -15.97 -10.23 -21.44
CA LEU A 78 -15.88 -9.02 -20.60
C LEU A 78 -15.98 -7.71 -21.41
N SER A 79 -15.71 -7.73 -22.71
CA SER A 79 -15.90 -6.55 -23.56
C SER A 79 -17.37 -6.18 -23.78
N ILE A 80 -18.29 -7.16 -23.63
CA ILE A 80 -19.74 -6.95 -23.72
C ILE A 80 -20.28 -6.31 -22.44
N VAL A 81 -19.60 -6.56 -21.32
CA VAL A 81 -19.88 -5.93 -20.04
C VAL A 81 -19.51 -4.47 -20.17
N ALA A 82 -20.50 -3.66 -20.58
CA ALA A 82 -20.35 -2.21 -20.60
C ALA A 82 -19.79 -1.81 -19.24
N PRO A 83 -18.67 -1.08 -19.18
CA PRO A 83 -18.17 -0.61 -17.90
C PRO A 83 -19.30 0.18 -17.27
N SER A 84 -19.91 -0.40 -16.22
CA SER A 84 -20.97 0.25 -15.48
C SER A 84 -20.45 1.66 -15.21
N PRO A 85 -21.15 2.72 -15.66
CA PRO A 85 -20.61 4.07 -15.65
C PRO A 85 -20.11 4.28 -14.24
N ARG A 86 -18.77 4.28 -14.07
CA ARG A 86 -18.16 4.29 -12.74
C ARG A 86 -18.92 5.38 -12.03
N PRO A 87 -19.71 5.07 -10.97
CA PRO A 87 -20.62 6.04 -10.38
C PRO A 87 -19.78 7.26 -10.26
N SER A 88 -20.12 8.29 -11.07
CA SER A 88 -19.15 9.34 -11.35
C SER A 88 -18.68 9.72 -9.98
N ARG A 89 -17.39 9.53 -9.68
CA ARG A 89 -16.82 10.05 -8.46
C ARG A 89 -16.85 11.56 -8.70
N ARG A 90 -18.07 12.11 -8.69
CA ARG A 90 -18.39 13.49 -8.45
C ARG A 90 -17.58 13.75 -7.22
N ALA A 91 -16.50 14.50 -7.43
CA ALA A 91 -15.31 14.45 -6.62
C ALA A 91 -15.64 14.69 -5.15
N GLU A 92 -16.01 13.63 -4.42
CA GLU A 92 -15.39 13.35 -3.14
C GLU A 92 -13.93 13.13 -3.48
N ASP A 93 -13.24 14.23 -3.77
CA ASP A 93 -11.81 14.26 -3.88
C ASP A 93 -11.36 13.59 -2.58
N PRO A 94 -10.62 12.48 -2.61
CA PRO A 94 -10.06 11.92 -1.39
C PRO A 94 -9.14 12.94 -0.67
N ARG A 95 -8.88 14.11 -1.29
CA ARG A 95 -8.32 15.33 -0.69
C ARG A 95 -9.26 16.06 0.28
N ALA A 96 -10.59 15.92 0.17
CA ALA A 96 -11.57 16.82 0.78
C ALA A 96 -11.82 16.59 2.29
N SER A 97 -11.42 15.45 2.85
CA SER A 97 -11.49 15.22 4.30
C SER A 97 -10.09 14.99 4.86
N ARG A 98 -9.18 15.93 4.57
CA ARG A 98 -8.06 16.14 5.48
C ARG A 98 -8.68 16.75 6.76
N PRO A 99 -8.48 16.15 7.93
CA PRO A 99 -8.89 16.77 9.19
C PRO A 99 -8.29 18.18 9.23
N ALA A 100 -9.09 19.18 9.57
CA ALA A 100 -8.60 20.54 9.76
C ALA A 100 -7.38 20.46 10.70
N SER A 101 -6.24 20.99 10.24
CA SER A 101 -4.92 20.73 10.84
C SER A 101 -4.67 21.49 12.15
N GLY A 102 -5.72 21.67 12.98
CA GLY A 102 -5.72 22.57 14.13
C GLY A 102 -5.98 21.93 15.50
N GLY A 103 -6.04 20.60 15.62
CA GLY A 103 -6.39 19.94 16.90
C GLY A 103 -5.59 18.68 17.16
N ALA A 104 -5.56 18.27 18.44
CA ALA A 104 -4.79 17.17 19.06
C ALA A 104 -4.83 15.78 18.38
N ASN A 105 -5.50 15.64 17.24
CA ASN A 105 -5.66 14.40 16.50
C ASN A 105 -4.73 14.36 15.28
N GLN A 106 -3.44 14.25 15.57
CA GLN A 106 -2.44 13.91 14.56
C GLN A 106 -2.72 12.49 14.05
N GLN A 107 -2.80 12.34 12.74
CA GLN A 107 -3.23 11.12 12.09
C GLN A 107 -2.25 10.70 10.98
N THR A 108 -2.21 9.39 10.79
CA THR A 108 -1.44 8.67 9.78
C THR A 108 -2.42 7.86 8.93
N ARG A 109 -2.22 7.80 7.61
CA ARG A 109 -3.08 6.99 6.73
C ARG A 109 -2.89 5.50 6.96
N GLY A 110 -3.99 4.76 6.81
CA GLY A 110 -4.03 3.30 6.90
C GLY A 110 -3.05 2.56 5.98
N VAL A 111 -2.71 3.13 4.81
CA VAL A 111 -1.69 2.56 3.91
C VAL A 111 -0.32 2.41 4.59
N VAL A 112 0.01 3.25 5.57
CA VAL A 112 1.24 3.12 6.36
C VAL A 112 1.17 1.89 7.26
N PHE A 113 0.06 1.69 7.97
CA PHE A 113 -0.17 0.50 8.80
C PHE A 113 -0.17 -0.79 7.98
N ARG A 114 -0.86 -0.81 6.83
CA ARG A 114 -0.84 -1.97 5.92
C ARG A 114 0.54 -2.25 5.32
N SER A 115 1.44 -1.27 5.31
CA SER A 115 2.81 -1.49 4.83
C SER A 115 3.65 -2.27 5.85
N VAL A 116 3.27 -2.29 7.13
CA VAL A 116 3.91 -3.13 8.16
C VAL A 116 3.76 -4.61 7.81
N THR A 117 2.54 -5.06 7.49
CA THR A 117 2.31 -6.47 7.13
C THR A 117 3.05 -6.88 5.86
N ARG A 118 3.22 -5.96 4.91
CA ARG A 118 4.04 -6.16 3.70
C ARG A 118 5.52 -6.30 4.02
N VAL A 119 6.06 -5.48 4.93
CA VAL A 119 7.47 -5.50 5.33
C VAL A 119 7.81 -6.77 6.11
N LEU A 120 6.97 -7.15 7.07
CA LEU A 120 7.20 -8.33 7.91
C LEU A 120 6.89 -9.64 7.17
N GLY A 121 6.02 -9.58 6.16
CA GLY A 121 5.42 -10.76 5.55
C GLY A 121 4.31 -11.35 6.42
N ILE A 122 3.47 -12.19 5.81
CA ILE A 122 2.21 -12.67 6.39
C ILE A 122 2.44 -13.37 7.75
N HIS A 123 3.42 -14.29 7.82
CA HIS A 123 3.65 -15.08 9.02
C HIS A 123 4.19 -14.28 10.21
N GLN A 124 5.19 -13.41 9.98
CA GLN A 124 5.72 -12.58 11.07
C GLN A 124 4.72 -11.52 11.51
N ALA A 125 3.96 -10.95 10.57
CA ALA A 125 2.89 -10.01 10.89
C ALA A 125 1.80 -10.65 11.76
N ALA A 126 1.38 -11.88 11.44
CA ALA A 126 0.40 -12.61 12.25
C ALA A 126 0.92 -12.90 13.66
N ARG A 127 2.16 -13.40 13.79
CA ARG A 127 2.79 -13.59 15.11
C ARG A 127 2.90 -12.30 15.90
N PHE A 128 3.27 -11.21 15.22
CA PHE A 128 3.37 -9.91 15.86
C PHE A 128 2.01 -9.43 16.38
N ARG A 129 0.95 -9.58 15.57
CA ARG A 129 -0.43 -9.30 15.97
C ARG A 129 -0.82 -10.06 17.22
N ASP A 130 -0.63 -11.38 17.20
CA ASP A 130 -1.07 -12.25 18.30
C ASP A 130 -0.30 -11.92 19.58
N ALA A 131 0.97 -11.50 19.46
CA ALA A 131 1.77 -11.04 20.60
C ALA A 131 1.29 -9.68 21.16
N ILE A 132 0.94 -8.72 20.30
CA ILE A 132 0.45 -7.41 20.75
C ILE A 132 -1.02 -7.43 21.17
N ASP A 133 -1.84 -8.37 20.70
CA ASP A 133 -3.26 -8.47 21.03
C ASP A 133 -3.48 -8.69 22.54
N GLY A 134 -2.60 -9.47 23.18
CA GLY A 134 -2.63 -9.66 24.63
C GLY A 134 -2.26 -8.41 25.45
N GLU A 135 -1.50 -7.47 24.88
CA GLU A 135 -1.05 -6.25 25.57
C GLU A 135 -1.90 -5.02 25.21
N ASP A 136 -2.34 -4.93 23.95
CA ASP A 136 -2.93 -3.75 23.33
C ASP A 136 -3.83 -4.15 22.15
N PRO A 137 -5.06 -4.64 22.43
CA PRO A 137 -5.99 -5.13 21.40
C PRO A 137 -6.32 -4.08 20.32
N GLN A 138 -6.36 -2.80 20.71
CA GLN A 138 -6.63 -1.71 19.78
C GLN A 138 -5.52 -1.56 18.74
N LEU A 139 -4.26 -1.75 19.14
CA LEU A 139 -3.11 -1.69 18.22
C LEU A 139 -3.09 -2.90 17.28
N ALA A 140 -3.43 -4.09 17.81
CA ALA A 140 -3.58 -5.31 17.02
C ALA A 140 -4.64 -5.13 15.92
N GLN A 141 -5.81 -4.59 16.29
CA GLN A 141 -6.91 -4.29 15.37
C GLN A 141 -6.46 -3.32 14.26
N VAL A 142 -5.81 -2.22 14.63
CA VAL A 142 -5.34 -1.20 13.67
C VAL A 142 -4.37 -1.79 12.65
N LEU A 143 -3.53 -2.76 13.01
CA LEU A 143 -2.55 -3.35 12.10
C LEU A 143 -3.20 -4.16 10.96
N PHE A 144 -4.37 -4.78 11.20
CA PHE A 144 -5.00 -5.70 10.24
C PHE A 144 -6.29 -5.16 9.61
N ASP A 145 -7.09 -4.42 10.37
CA ASP A 145 -8.45 -4.06 9.97
C ASP A 145 -8.55 -2.63 9.42
N THR A 146 -7.43 -1.90 9.40
CA THR A 146 -7.42 -0.52 8.91
C THR A 146 -7.55 -0.47 7.39
N ALA A 147 -8.64 0.14 6.91
CA ALA A 147 -8.80 0.46 5.50
C ALA A 147 -7.63 1.34 4.99
N PRO A 148 -7.10 1.12 3.77
CA PRO A 148 -5.92 1.83 3.28
C PRO A 148 -6.03 3.37 3.30
N LEU A 149 -7.24 3.87 3.11
CA LEU A 149 -7.54 5.30 3.11
C LEU A 149 -8.07 5.81 4.46
N ALA A 150 -8.22 4.98 5.49
CA ALA A 150 -8.61 5.47 6.80
C ALA A 150 -7.53 6.40 7.38
N TRP A 151 -7.95 7.39 8.17
CA TRP A 151 -7.05 8.16 9.02
C TRP A 151 -7.06 7.55 10.42
N VAL A 152 -5.89 7.17 10.92
CA VAL A 152 -5.70 6.55 12.23
C VAL A 152 -4.83 7.46 13.10
N PRO A 153 -5.06 7.57 14.42
CA PRO A 153 -4.19 8.36 15.29
C PRO A 153 -2.72 7.98 15.14
N THR A 154 -1.83 8.95 14.92
CA THR A 154 -0.38 8.70 14.75
C THR A 154 0.23 8.06 15.99
N ALA A 155 -0.32 8.31 17.17
CA ALA A 155 0.09 7.63 18.40
C ALA A 155 0.04 6.10 18.28
N MET A 156 -0.89 5.53 17.51
CA MET A 156 -0.93 4.09 17.24
C MET A 156 0.27 3.64 16.41
N PHE A 157 0.69 4.43 15.42
CA PHE A 157 1.89 4.11 14.65
C PHE A 157 3.15 4.18 15.52
N SER A 158 3.29 5.21 16.36
CA SER A 158 4.41 5.31 17.31
C SER A 158 4.45 4.13 18.28
N ARG A 159 3.31 3.72 18.85
CA ARG A 159 3.20 2.55 19.74
C ARG A 159 3.59 1.26 19.02
N LEU A 160 3.17 1.10 17.76
CA LEU A 160 3.55 -0.04 16.93
C LEU A 160 5.07 -0.14 16.75
N LEU A 161 5.72 0.97 16.41
CA LEU A 161 7.17 1.02 16.21
C LEU A 161 7.93 0.75 17.52
N ALA A 162 7.44 1.24 18.65
CA ALA A 162 8.01 0.99 19.97
C ALA A 162 7.82 -0.47 20.46
N ALA A 163 6.75 -1.14 20.03
CA ALA A 163 6.50 -2.54 20.36
C ALA A 163 7.40 -3.50 19.56
N ALA A 164 7.78 -3.13 18.33
CA ALA A 164 8.49 -4.03 17.41
C ALA A 164 9.77 -4.68 17.98
N PRO A 165 10.70 -3.95 18.67
CA PRO A 165 11.91 -4.58 19.20
C PRO A 165 11.64 -5.71 20.19
N ARG A 166 10.54 -5.62 20.96
CA ARG A 166 10.18 -6.63 21.98
C ARG A 166 9.71 -7.95 21.35
N HIS A 167 9.08 -7.91 20.18
CA HIS A 167 8.40 -9.07 19.59
C HIS A 167 9.02 -9.57 18.29
N LEU A 168 9.78 -8.73 17.57
CA LEU A 168 10.28 -9.04 16.22
C LEU A 168 11.81 -9.13 16.14
N ALA A 169 12.54 -8.77 17.19
CA ALA A 169 14.00 -8.57 17.14
C ALA A 169 14.44 -7.61 16.01
N ILE A 170 13.57 -6.66 15.65
CA ILE A 170 13.82 -5.60 14.67
C ILE A 170 13.83 -4.26 15.40
N ASP A 171 14.85 -3.44 15.16
CA ASP A 171 14.91 -2.07 15.67
C ASP A 171 13.72 -1.23 15.15
N GLY A 172 13.11 -0.44 16.04
CA GLY A 172 11.92 0.36 15.71
C GLY A 172 12.19 1.38 14.60
N LYS A 173 13.39 1.96 14.53
CA LYS A 173 13.77 2.90 13.46
C LYS A 173 13.98 2.17 12.15
N GLN A 174 14.58 0.98 12.18
CA GLN A 174 14.72 0.16 10.97
C GLN A 174 13.35 -0.23 10.41
N LEU A 175 12.41 -0.70 11.25
CA LEU A 175 11.05 -0.99 10.83
C LEU A 175 10.36 0.26 10.25
N ALA A 176 10.52 1.42 10.89
CA ALA A 176 9.96 2.68 10.42
C ALA A 176 10.44 3.04 9.00
N ARG A 177 11.74 2.85 8.72
CA ARG A 177 12.33 3.08 7.39
C ARG A 177 11.75 2.15 6.33
N ASP A 178 11.65 0.87 6.65
CA ASP A 178 11.17 -0.14 5.71
C ASP A 178 9.68 0.05 5.41
N VAL A 179 8.88 0.40 6.43
CA VAL A 179 7.47 0.77 6.28
C VAL A 179 7.31 2.02 5.40
N ALA A 180 8.14 3.06 5.60
CA ALA A 180 8.11 4.26 4.77
C ALA A 180 8.37 3.93 3.29
N ARG A 181 9.42 3.16 3.00
CA ARG A 181 9.77 2.75 1.63
C ARG A 181 8.66 1.92 0.99
N ALA A 182 8.11 0.96 1.73
CA ALA A 182 7.03 0.10 1.25
C ALA A 182 5.73 0.88 0.98
N ALA A 183 5.37 1.80 1.88
CA ALA A 183 4.21 2.67 1.70
C ALA A 183 4.38 3.52 0.44
N VAL A 184 5.49 4.26 0.34
CA VAL A 184 5.78 5.16 -0.78
C VAL A 184 5.79 4.41 -2.11
N ARG A 185 6.51 3.30 -2.23
CA ARG A 185 6.56 2.50 -3.47
C ARG A 185 5.18 2.06 -3.93
N SER A 186 4.30 1.67 -3.01
CA SER A 186 2.99 1.14 -3.36
C SER A 186 1.98 2.20 -3.79
N SER A 187 2.13 3.45 -3.35
CA SER A 187 1.20 4.54 -3.69
C SER A 187 1.79 5.61 -4.63
N PHE A 188 3.09 5.61 -4.91
CA PHE A 188 3.74 6.65 -5.70
C PHE A 188 3.08 6.88 -7.07
N ARG A 189 2.81 5.81 -7.82
CA ARG A 189 2.16 5.89 -9.14
C ARG A 189 0.75 6.49 -9.10
N ASN A 190 0.06 6.39 -7.96
CA ASN A 190 -1.27 6.98 -7.79
C ASN A 190 -1.20 8.50 -7.55
N PHE A 191 -0.05 9.01 -7.09
CA PHE A 191 0.15 10.44 -6.85
C PHE A 191 0.72 11.17 -8.05
N PHE A 192 1.53 10.47 -8.83
CA PHE A 192 2.14 10.97 -10.04
C PHE A 192 1.69 10.10 -11.22
N PRO A 193 0.53 10.40 -11.82
CA PRO A 193 -0.01 9.62 -12.93
C PRO A 193 0.82 9.77 -14.21
N SER A 194 1.61 10.85 -14.32
CA SER A 194 2.68 10.96 -15.32
C SER A 194 3.68 9.81 -15.15
N SER A 195 4.28 9.33 -16.25
CA SER A 195 5.29 8.27 -16.16
C SER A 195 6.35 8.65 -15.11
N ALA A 196 6.54 7.80 -14.09
CA ALA A 196 7.54 8.02 -13.05
C ALA A 196 8.94 8.28 -13.64
N ALA A 197 9.21 7.76 -14.85
CA ALA A 197 10.43 7.97 -15.60
C ALA A 197 10.64 9.42 -16.09
N THR A 198 9.61 10.26 -16.08
CA THR A 198 9.69 11.69 -16.48
C THR A 198 9.72 12.65 -15.30
N LEU A 199 9.60 12.13 -14.08
CA LEU A 199 9.74 12.95 -12.88
C LEU A 199 11.22 13.23 -12.66
N MET A 200 11.48 14.42 -12.11
CA MET A 200 12.82 14.85 -11.71
C MET A 200 12.81 15.03 -10.20
N PRO A 201 13.87 14.61 -9.47
CA PRO A 201 13.88 14.68 -8.01
C PRO A 201 13.59 16.05 -7.43
N GLU A 202 14.08 17.11 -8.07
CA GLU A 202 13.89 18.51 -7.65
C GLU A 202 12.40 18.88 -7.70
N ARG A 203 11.71 18.51 -8.78
CA ARG A 203 10.27 18.74 -8.93
C ARG A 203 9.48 17.92 -7.92
N THR A 204 9.83 16.66 -7.70
CA THR A 204 9.16 15.81 -6.71
C THR A 204 9.33 16.34 -5.30
N LEU A 205 10.54 16.78 -4.92
CA LEU A 205 10.80 17.40 -3.62
C LEU A 205 10.09 18.74 -3.47
N SER A 206 10.03 19.58 -4.51
CA SER A 206 9.26 20.83 -4.47
C SER A 206 7.77 20.61 -4.16
N ALA A 207 7.24 19.44 -4.53
CA ALA A 207 5.87 19.02 -4.25
C ALA A 207 5.72 18.24 -2.92
N ILE A 208 6.77 18.13 -2.09
CA ILE A 208 6.79 17.24 -0.92
C ILE A 208 5.65 17.53 0.07
N ARG A 209 5.25 18.79 0.24
CA ARG A 209 4.10 19.16 1.09
C ARG A 209 2.81 18.44 0.66
N ASN A 210 2.56 18.37 -0.64
CA ASN A 210 1.37 17.73 -1.19
C ASN A 210 1.42 16.21 -1.00
N VAL A 211 2.60 15.60 -1.19
CA VAL A 211 2.82 14.17 -0.98
C VAL A 211 2.70 13.80 0.49
N TRP A 212 3.29 14.60 1.38
CA TRP A 212 3.24 14.42 2.82
C TRP A 212 1.82 14.39 3.36
N GLY A 213 0.99 15.35 2.92
CA GLY A 213 -0.42 15.40 3.27
C GLY A 213 -1.25 14.18 2.83
N ARG A 214 -0.69 13.30 1.98
CA ARG A 214 -1.31 12.02 1.62
C ARG A 214 -1.08 10.93 2.64
N TYR A 215 -0.05 11.02 3.46
CA TYR A 215 0.26 10.01 4.47
C TYR A 215 0.01 10.51 5.89
N GLN A 216 0.26 11.80 6.13
CA GLN A 216 0.33 12.37 7.47
C GLN A 216 -0.48 13.67 7.55
N SER A 217 -1.14 13.89 8.70
CA SER A 217 -1.76 15.17 9.04
C SER A 217 -0.93 16.01 10.03
N TRP A 218 0.17 15.46 10.53
CA TRP A 218 1.12 16.13 11.43
C TRP A 218 2.32 16.67 10.68
N GLY A 219 3.05 17.62 11.29
CA GLY A 219 4.20 18.25 10.69
C GLY A 219 3.86 19.18 9.51
N SER A 220 4.64 20.23 9.35
CA SER A 220 4.69 21.04 8.14
C SER A 220 6.03 20.81 7.47
N ILE A 221 6.02 20.31 6.24
CA ILE A 221 7.22 19.98 5.47
C ILE A 221 7.36 20.89 4.24
N SER A 222 8.59 21.26 3.93
CA SER A 222 8.97 22.05 2.75
C SER A 222 10.37 21.68 2.30
N SER A 223 10.67 21.83 1.01
CA SER A 223 12.03 21.65 0.47
C SER A 223 12.58 22.97 -0.07
N MET A 224 13.89 23.15 0.05
CA MET A 224 14.64 24.23 -0.59
C MET A 224 15.76 23.60 -1.42
N PRO A 225 15.86 23.89 -2.73
CA PRO A 225 16.97 23.39 -3.53
C PRO A 225 18.28 24.02 -3.04
N VAL A 226 19.35 23.22 -3.00
CA VAL A 226 20.71 23.68 -2.68
C VAL A 226 21.55 23.68 -3.96
N SER A 227 21.42 22.63 -4.78
CA SER A 227 22.05 22.51 -6.10
C SER A 227 21.15 21.69 -7.03
N ALA A 228 21.64 21.32 -8.22
CA ALA A 228 20.93 20.42 -9.13
C ALA A 228 20.81 18.98 -8.60
N THR A 229 21.60 18.60 -7.60
CA THR A 229 21.66 17.22 -7.05
C THR A 229 21.54 17.19 -5.53
N GLU A 230 21.16 18.32 -4.93
CA GLU A 230 21.03 18.48 -3.49
C GLU A 230 19.85 19.38 -3.13
N ALA A 231 19.13 19.00 -2.08
CA ALA A 231 18.07 19.81 -1.49
C ALA A 231 18.10 19.71 0.04
N MET A 232 17.63 20.76 0.71
CA MET A 232 17.38 20.77 2.14
C MET A 232 15.87 20.66 2.38
N VAL A 233 15.44 19.59 3.05
CA VAL A 233 14.05 19.41 3.47
C VAL A 233 13.93 19.83 4.93
N ARG A 234 13.00 20.74 5.21
CA ARG A 234 12.70 21.23 6.56
C ARG A 234 11.32 20.74 6.98
N MET A 235 11.20 20.21 8.19
CA MET A 235 9.96 19.83 8.83
C MET A 235 9.85 20.48 10.21
N THR A 236 8.71 21.12 10.50
CA THR A 236 8.40 21.70 11.82
C THR A 236 7.14 21.10 12.41
N GLY A 237 7.03 21.05 13.74
CA GLY A 237 5.85 20.47 14.39
C GLY A 237 5.77 18.96 14.20
N SER A 238 6.93 18.31 14.17
CA SER A 238 7.04 16.86 14.28
C SER A 238 6.56 16.39 15.66
N LEU A 239 6.41 15.08 15.80
CA LEU A 239 5.96 14.49 17.06
C LEU A 239 7.10 14.27 18.05
N ARG A 240 8.30 14.81 17.75
CA ARG A 240 9.52 14.66 18.57
C ARG A 240 9.83 13.20 18.92
N ASN A 241 9.57 12.31 17.98
CA ASN A 241 9.81 10.87 18.11
C ASN A 241 10.87 10.43 17.09
N LEU A 242 11.89 9.67 17.53
CA LEU A 242 13.04 9.31 16.69
C LEU A 242 12.70 8.26 15.63
N GLU A 243 11.77 7.35 15.90
CA GLU A 243 11.29 6.37 14.93
C GLU A 243 10.52 7.05 13.80
N LEU A 244 9.67 8.03 14.12
CA LEU A 244 8.98 8.85 13.13
C LEU A 244 9.94 9.75 12.33
N CYS A 245 11.04 10.20 12.94
CA CYS A 245 12.10 10.87 12.18
C CYS A 245 12.76 9.92 11.16
N ALA A 246 13.01 8.67 11.55
CA ALA A 246 13.52 7.64 10.63
C ALA A 246 12.52 7.30 9.52
N TRP A 247 11.21 7.32 9.81
CA TRP A 247 10.16 7.21 8.81
C TRP A 247 10.23 8.36 7.78
N SER A 248 10.33 9.61 8.26
CA SER A 248 10.42 10.80 7.38
C SER A 248 11.65 10.76 6.48
N ASP A 249 12.82 10.43 7.05
CA ASP A 249 14.09 10.23 6.36
C ASP A 249 13.93 9.26 5.17
N ALA A 250 13.48 8.04 5.44
CA ALA A 250 13.31 7.02 4.40
C ALA A 250 12.19 7.33 3.40
N MET A 251 11.15 8.05 3.81
CA MET A 251 10.12 8.54 2.88
C MET A 251 10.73 9.51 1.87
N ILE A 252 11.52 10.49 2.34
CA ILE A 252 12.20 11.49 1.50
C ILE A 252 13.16 10.79 0.53
N GLU A 253 14.00 9.89 1.04
CA GLU A 253 14.93 9.07 0.25
C GLU A 253 14.16 8.33 -0.87
N GLN A 254 13.08 7.64 -0.52
CA GLN A 254 12.32 6.84 -1.48
C GLN A 254 11.62 7.69 -2.55
N LEU A 255 11.22 8.93 -2.23
CA LEU A 255 10.66 9.85 -3.23
C LEU A 255 11.70 10.25 -4.29
N VAL A 256 12.94 10.50 -3.88
CA VAL A 256 14.05 10.81 -4.79
C VAL A 256 14.35 9.60 -5.68
N VAL A 257 14.43 8.40 -5.10
CA VAL A 257 14.66 7.15 -5.88
C VAL A 257 13.57 6.93 -6.93
N LEU A 258 12.30 7.11 -6.58
CA LEU A 258 11.18 6.88 -7.51
C LEU A 258 11.01 7.98 -8.56
N SER A 259 11.69 9.11 -8.39
CA SER A 259 11.73 10.21 -9.35
C SER A 259 13.03 10.23 -10.17
N GLY A 260 13.75 9.11 -10.24
CA GLY A 260 14.91 8.94 -11.11
C GLY A 260 16.25 9.30 -10.48
N GLY A 261 16.28 9.79 -9.24
CA GLY A 261 17.54 10.04 -8.52
C GLY A 261 18.26 8.73 -8.19
N ARG A 262 19.55 8.65 -8.52
CA ARG A 262 20.39 7.48 -8.20
C ARG A 262 21.18 7.73 -6.91
N ASN A 263 21.54 6.65 -6.21
CA ASN A 263 22.34 6.73 -4.98
C ASN A 263 21.84 7.78 -3.97
N ALA A 264 20.51 7.93 -3.88
CA ALA A 264 19.89 8.91 -3.01
C ALA A 264 20.33 8.67 -1.56
N LYS A 265 20.70 9.74 -0.86
CA LYS A 265 21.08 9.74 0.55
C LYS A 265 20.39 10.88 1.27
N VAL A 266 19.98 10.62 2.50
CA VAL A 266 19.32 11.59 3.36
C VAL A 266 20.05 11.63 4.70
N ASP A 267 20.60 12.78 5.06
CA ASP A 267 21.26 13.03 6.33
C ASP A 267 20.35 13.90 7.20
N HIS A 268 19.92 13.40 8.36
CA HIS A 268 19.09 14.14 9.32
C HIS A 268 19.98 15.04 10.20
N VAL A 269 20.24 16.27 9.76
CA VAL A 269 21.27 17.17 10.32
C VAL A 269 20.83 17.88 11.60
N GLU A 270 19.55 18.19 11.74
CA GLU A 270 18.94 18.78 12.94
C GLU A 270 17.64 18.05 13.24
N CYS A 271 17.32 17.83 14.51
CA CYS A 271 16.17 17.03 14.91
C CYS A 271 15.39 17.67 16.07
N GLU A 272 14.09 17.91 15.90
CA GLU A 272 13.22 18.43 16.98
C GLU A 272 13.13 17.46 18.17
N ALA A 273 13.23 16.14 17.94
CA ALA A 273 13.28 15.16 19.03
C ALA A 273 14.55 15.28 19.89
N LEU A 274 15.59 15.92 19.36
CA LEU A 274 16.85 16.21 20.04
C LEU A 274 16.95 17.69 20.46
N GLY A 275 15.84 18.43 20.44
CA GLY A 275 15.77 19.81 20.92
C GLY A 275 16.03 20.90 19.87
N ALA A 276 16.25 20.55 18.60
CA ALA A 276 16.33 21.56 17.54
C ALA A 276 14.95 22.23 17.29
N GLU A 277 14.95 23.40 16.65
CA GLU A 277 13.71 24.12 16.30
C GLU A 277 12.92 23.47 15.15
N ALA A 278 13.60 22.67 14.34
CA ALA A 278 13.03 21.98 13.18
C ALA A 278 13.84 20.71 12.91
N CYS A 279 13.20 19.72 12.27
CA CYS A 279 13.95 18.65 11.63
C CYS A 279 14.47 19.15 10.27
N ARG A 280 15.77 19.02 10.01
CA ARG A 280 16.39 19.34 8.73
C ARG A 280 17.04 18.09 8.15
N PHE A 281 16.72 17.80 6.90
CA PHE A 281 17.22 16.65 6.17
C PHE A 281 17.96 17.14 4.93
N ARG A 282 19.28 16.92 4.89
CA ARG A 282 20.07 17.16 3.68
C ARG A 282 19.89 15.96 2.75
N VAL A 283 19.39 16.21 1.56
CA VAL A 283 19.06 15.17 0.57
C VAL A 283 20.00 15.33 -0.61
N ARG A 284 20.69 14.26 -1.00
CA ARG A 284 21.66 14.22 -2.11
C ARG A 284 21.36 13.05 -3.04
N TRP A 285 21.58 13.21 -4.34
CA TRP A 285 21.44 12.14 -5.35
C TRP A 285 22.39 12.35 -6.53
N ASP A 286 22.64 11.31 -7.31
CA ASP A 286 23.35 11.42 -8.58
C ASP A 286 22.34 11.66 -9.71
N SER A 287 22.71 12.52 -10.68
CA SER A 287 21.96 12.67 -11.93
C SER A 287 22.03 11.37 -12.75
N ALA A 288 21.02 11.13 -13.59
CA ALA A 288 21.12 10.10 -14.62
C ALA A 288 22.29 10.44 -15.57
N PRO A 289 23.00 9.45 -16.16
CA PRO A 289 23.94 9.74 -17.22
C PRO A 289 23.14 10.33 -18.38
N GLU A 290 23.64 11.42 -18.96
CA GLU A 290 23.11 11.94 -20.24
C GLU A 290 23.27 10.91 -21.36
#